data_AF-A0A6I7WRX9-F1
#
_entry.id   AF-A0A6I7WRX9-F1
#
_cell.length_a   1.000
_cell.length_b   1.000
_cell.length_c   1.000
_cell.angle_alpha   90.00
_cell.angle_beta   90.00
_cell.angle_gamma   90.00
#
_symmetry.space_group_name_H-M   'P 1'
#
loop_
_entity.id
_entity.type
_entity.pdbx_description
1 polymer ?
#
loop_
_entity_poly.entity_id
_entity_poly.type
_entity_poly.pdbx_seq_one_letter_code
_entity_poly.pdbx_strand_id
1 'polypeptide(L)' 'MLGQNIPYSKELIVERYVIPLAPIWGGLVKEVHVLPNTPLHKGDPIFSMDSEPWLDKLKTA' A
#
# COMPACT_ATOMS: atom_id res chain seq x y z
N MET A 1 -28.15 -43.79 1.99
CA MET A 1 -27.70 -42.41 1.79
C MET A 1 -26.28 -42.50 1.25
N LEU A 2 -26.09 -42.21 -0.04
CA LEU A 2 -24.78 -42.29 -0.70
C LEU A 2 -23.90 -41.15 -0.17
N GLY A 3 -22.80 -41.52 0.49
CA GLY A 3 -21.94 -40.63 1.26
C GLY A 3 -21.20 -39.60 0.42
N GLN A 4 -21.71 -38.37 0.37
CA GLN A 4 -20.90 -37.20 0.06
C GLN A 4 -20.28 -36.67 1.35
N ASN A 5 -19.04 -37.05 1.62
CA ASN A 5 -18.22 -36.34 2.60
C ASN A 5 -17.74 -35.04 1.94
N ILE A 6 -18.39 -33.93 2.28
CA ILE A 6 -17.89 -32.61 1.89
C ILE A 6 -16.61 -32.38 2.68
N PRO A 7 -15.47 -32.13 2.02
CA PRO A 7 -14.22 -31.85 2.73
C PRO A 7 -14.40 -30.57 3.56
N TYR A 8 -14.27 -30.71 4.87
CA TYR A 8 -14.30 -29.61 5.83
C TYR A 8 -12.89 -29.38 6.38
N SER A 9 -12.40 -28.15 6.28
CA SER A 9 -11.16 -27.71 6.92
C SER A 9 -11.47 -26.60 7.93
N LYS A 10 -10.84 -26.67 9.12
CA LYS A 10 -10.83 -25.58 10.09
C LYS A 10 -9.79 -24.51 9.76
N GLU A 11 -8.85 -24.84 8.87
CA GLU A 11 -7.73 -24.02 8.50
C GLU A 11 -7.96 -23.41 7.13
N LEU A 12 -7.76 -22.09 7.04
CA LEU A 12 -7.85 -21.31 5.82
C LEU A 12 -6.60 -20.43 5.74
N ILE A 13 -5.90 -20.47 4.62
CA ILE A 13 -4.78 -19.58 4.31
C ILE A 13 -5.28 -18.56 3.30
N VAL A 14 -5.16 -17.28 3.64
CA VAL A 14 -5.45 -16.20 2.70
C VAL A 14 -4.17 -15.93 1.90
N GLU A 15 -4.14 -16.37 0.65
CA GLU A 15 -3.08 -16.01 -0.28
C GLU A 15 -3.21 -14.54 -0.66
N ARG A 16 -2.13 -13.77 -0.48
CA ARG A 16 -2.10 -12.32 -0.75
C ARG A 16 -1.08 -12.01 -1.83
N TYR A 17 -1.53 -11.40 -2.91
CA TYR A 17 -0.65 -10.74 -3.87
C TYR A 17 -0.23 -9.39 -3.32
N VAL A 18 1.07 -9.18 -3.14
CA VAL A 18 1.65 -7.92 -2.68
C VAL A 18 2.30 -7.22 -3.87
N ILE A 19 1.85 -6.00 -4.17
CA ILE A 19 2.49 -5.14 -5.16
C ILE A 19 3.35 -4.12 -4.39
N PRO A 20 4.68 -4.16 -4.51
CA PRO A 20 5.53 -3.15 -3.90
C PRO A 20 5.34 -1.82 -4.61
N LEU A 21 5.12 -0.75 -3.83
CA LEU A 21 5.02 0.62 -4.33
C LEU A 21 6.27 1.40 -3.91
N ALA A 22 6.80 2.20 -4.81
CA ALA A 22 7.96 3.04 -4.57
C ALA A 22 7.69 4.47 -5.09
N PRO A 23 8.22 5.51 -4.43
CA PRO A 23 8.15 6.86 -4.95
C PRO A 23 8.99 6.98 -6.23
N ILE A 24 8.56 7.86 -7.14
CA ILE A 24 9.25 8.14 -8.40
C ILE A 24 10.57 8.89 -8.17
N TRP A 25 10.67 9.64 -7.08
CA TRP A 25 11.82 10.47 -6.73
C TRP A 25 12.21 10.26 -5.26
N GLY A 26 13.50 10.42 -4.98
CA GLY A 26 14.05 10.26 -3.63
C GLY A 26 13.89 11.53 -2.79
N GLY A 27 13.73 11.36 -1.48
CA GLY A 27 13.58 12.48 -0.54
C GLY A 27 13.11 12.00 0.83
N LEU A 28 12.75 12.96 1.68
CA LEU A 28 12.21 12.69 3.00
C LEU A 28 10.69 12.46 2.91
N VAL A 29 10.17 11.46 3.61
CA VAL A 29 8.73 11.30 3.82
C VAL A 29 8.30 12.28 4.91
N LYS A 30 7.33 13.13 4.60
CA LYS A 30 6.77 14.11 5.54
C LYS A 30 5.68 13.50 6.40
N GLU A 31 4.79 12.70 5.79
CA GLU A 31 3.63 12.12 6.46
C GLU A 31 3.19 10.82 5.79
N VAL A 32 2.71 9.86 6.58
CA VAL A 32 2.13 8.60 6.11
C VAL A 32 0.64 8.61 6.42
N HIS A 33 -0.19 8.44 5.39
CA HIS A 33 -1.65 8.61 5.48
C HIS A 33 -2.41 7.31 5.71
N VAL A 34 -1.73 6.16 5.59
CA VAL A 34 -2.35 4.84 5.60
C VAL A 34 -1.88 3.99 6.76
N LEU A 35 -2.80 3.18 7.28
CA LEU A 35 -2.50 2.17 8.29
C LEU A 35 -2.45 0.77 7.66
N PRO A 36 -1.68 -0.17 8.23
CA PRO A 36 -1.63 -1.55 7.74
C PRO A 36 -3.01 -2.21 7.62
N ASN A 37 -3.24 -2.98 6.55
CA ASN A 37 -4.49 -3.69 6.25
C ASN A 37 -5.74 -2.79 6.14
N THR A 38 -5.57 -1.51 5.83
CA THR A 38 -6.69 -0.59 5.60
C THR A 38 -7.13 -0.63 4.14
N PRO A 39 -8.43 -0.73 3.82
CA PRO A 39 -8.91 -0.62 2.44
C PRO A 39 -8.55 0.74 1.82
N LEU A 40 -8.09 0.71 0.57
CA LEU A 40 -7.74 1.91 -0.20
C LEU A 40 -8.47 1.90 -1.54
N HIS A 41 -8.76 3.09 -2.04
CA HIS A 41 -9.26 3.31 -3.40
C HIS A 41 -8.15 3.78 -4.32
N LYS A 42 -8.38 3.60 -5.63
CA LYS A 42 -7.45 4.08 -6.65
C LYS A 42 -7.34 5.60 -6.56
N GLY A 43 -6.13 6.09 -6.37
CA GLY A 43 -5.82 7.52 -6.25
C GLY A 43 -5.67 8.01 -4.82
N ASP A 44 -5.97 7.17 -3.82
CA ASP A 44 -5.78 7.55 -2.42
C ASP A 44 -4.28 7.79 -2.13
N PRO A 45 -3.95 8.87 -1.40
CA PRO A 45 -2.57 9.15 -1.04
C PRO A 45 -2.07 8.15 0.00
N ILE A 46 -0.91 7.54 -0.27
CA ILE A 46 -0.28 6.57 0.64
C ILE A 46 0.63 7.30 1.64
N PHE A 47 1.48 8.18 1.13
CA PHE A 47 2.37 9.04 1.90
C PHE A 47 2.61 10.33 1.12
N SER A 48 2.98 11.38 1.85
CA SER A 48 3.41 12.65 1.29
C SER A 48 4.91 12.82 1.49
N MET A 49 5.59 13.21 0.43
CA MET A 49 7.01 13.55 0.46
C MET A 49 7.21 15.02 0.80
N ASP A 50 8.34 15.34 1.41
CA ASP A 50 8.77 16.72 1.62
C ASP A 50 9.15 17.38 0.29
N SER A 51 8.47 18.47 -0.03
CA SER A 51 8.62 19.21 -1.29
C SER A 51 9.51 20.44 -1.17
N GLU A 52 9.86 20.89 0.04
CA GLU A 52 10.66 22.10 0.26
C GLU A 52 11.98 22.10 -0.52
N PRO A 53 12.79 21.01 -0.50
CA PRO A 53 14.06 20.98 -1.21
C PRO A 53 13.93 21.13 -2.73
N TRP A 54 12.78 20.74 -3.29
CA TRP A 54 12.51 20.83 -4.72
C TRP A 54 11.98 22.21 -5.11
N LEU A 55 11.11 22.80 -4.27
CA LEU A 55 10.61 24.16 -4.47
C LEU A 55 11.73 25.19 -4.42
N ASP A 56 12.70 25.03 -3.53
CA ASP A 56 13.81 25.98 -3.42
C ASP A 56 14.79 25.89 -4.59
N LYS A 57 15.00 24.67 -5.14
CA LYS A 57 15.74 24.50 -6.40
C LYS A 57 15.05 25.17 -7.58
N LEU A 58 13.72 25.18 -7.63
CA LEU A 58 12.97 25.84 -8.70
C LEU A 58 13.03 27.37 -8.61
N LYS A 59 13.11 27.94 -7.40
CA LYS A 59 13.23 29.40 -7.20
C LYS A 59 14.63 29.95 -7.52
N THR A 60 15.64 29.09 -7.50
CA THR A 60 17.04 29.45 -7.74
C THR A 60 17.52 29.16 -9.16
N ALA A 61 16.69 28.51 -9.98
CA ALA A 61 16.91 28.26 -11.40
C ALA A 61 16.33 29.39 -12.26
#